data_AF-A0A1Y4AX52-F1
#
_entry.id   AF-A0A1Y4AX52-F1
#
_cell.length_a   1.000
_cell.length_b   1.000
_cell.length_c   1.000
_cell.angle_alpha   90.00
_cell.angle_beta   90.00
_cell.angle_gamma   90.00
#
_symmetry.space_group_name_H-M   'P 1'
#
loop_
_entity.id
_entity.type
_entity.pdbx_description
1 polymer ?
#
loop_
_entity_poly.entity_id
_entity_poly.type
_entity_poly.pdbx_seq_one_letter_code
_entity_poly.pdbx_strand_id
1 'polypeptide(L)'
;MKFHTLVLEGDKNTEKEQKTENLPRYSKSAYLHRKQIENRPPLFNRSFYLCRIIEEELRGIDIDGSRVITICAHQNRLHPGNEKYICDNYFHVSIYYLEPEEVYALNEAKQDMDSTVIGEILEHTLIDIAHRNNCSEDIIQKMESAFISIANHHFMREERIDKLSKRAKDTGLAAHIYRVLSAEVGEAWYVEIIDRKGTVICQENMGTNPDYVDRLNSRLYAKAAWRKNTFMILDRFGNEVFHITVPASLI
;
A
#
# COMPACT_ATOMS: atom_id res chain seq x y z
N MET A 1 6.30 -20.79 -5.60
CA MET A 1 6.65 -19.63 -6.45
C MET A 1 7.06 -18.52 -5.50
N LYS A 2 6.91 -17.20 -5.76
CA LYS A 2 7.13 -16.19 -4.71
C LYS A 2 5.94 -15.24 -4.66
N PHE A 3 5.48 -14.94 -3.45
CA PHE A 3 4.40 -13.99 -3.20
C PHE A 3 4.75 -12.61 -3.77
N HIS A 4 3.86 -12.04 -4.57
CA HIS A 4 4.13 -10.81 -5.30
C HIS A 4 3.05 -9.75 -5.18
N THR A 5 1.79 -10.14 -5.03
CA THR A 5 0.68 -9.20 -4.99
C THR A 5 -0.36 -9.65 -3.97
N LEU A 6 -0.68 -8.74 -3.07
CA LEU A 6 -1.77 -8.81 -2.11
C LEU A 6 -2.80 -7.75 -2.47
N VAL A 7 -4.06 -8.16 -2.48
CA VAL A 7 -5.19 -7.26 -2.70
C VAL A 7 -6.25 -7.55 -1.65
N LEU A 8 -6.74 -6.52 -0.97
CA LEU A 8 -7.97 -6.59 -0.21
C LEU A 8 -9.03 -5.76 -0.93
N GLU A 9 -10.01 -6.44 -1.51
CA GLU A 9 -11.09 -5.82 -2.27
C GLU A 9 -12.44 -5.96 -1.55
N GLY A 10 -13.25 -4.91 -1.64
CA GLY A 10 -14.64 -4.90 -1.23
C GLY A 10 -15.56 -5.00 -2.44
N ASP A 11 -16.81 -5.37 -2.20
CA ASP A 11 -17.81 -5.40 -3.26
C ASP A 11 -18.20 -3.98 -3.66
N LYS A 12 -17.73 -3.53 -4.82
CA LYS A 12 -17.98 -2.18 -5.35
C LYS A 12 -19.47 -1.84 -5.50
N ASN A 13 -20.33 -2.82 -5.73
CA ASN A 13 -21.77 -2.57 -5.86
C ASN A 13 -22.40 -2.43 -4.47
N THR A 14 -22.10 -3.36 -3.56
CA THR A 14 -22.56 -3.28 -2.16
C THR A 14 -22.03 -2.03 -1.46
N GLU A 15 -20.77 -1.63 -1.69
CA GLU A 15 -20.19 -0.38 -1.16
C GLU A 15 -20.92 0.87 -1.68
N LYS A 16 -21.45 0.83 -2.91
CA LYS A 16 -22.27 1.93 -3.46
C LYS A 16 -23.70 1.92 -2.91
N GLU A 17 -24.29 0.74 -2.77
CA GLU A 17 -25.64 0.57 -2.25
C GLU A 17 -25.73 0.96 -0.77
N GLN A 18 -24.73 0.61 0.05
CA GLN A 18 -24.63 1.06 1.46
C GLN A 18 -24.55 2.59 1.59
N LYS A 19 -23.93 3.29 0.63
CA LYS A 19 -23.96 4.77 0.58
C LYS A 19 -25.36 5.32 0.27
N THR A 20 -26.26 4.48 -0.24
CA THR A 20 -27.57 4.86 -0.78
C THR A 20 -28.73 4.39 0.11
N GLU A 21 -28.56 3.36 0.94
CA GLU A 21 -29.60 2.83 1.82
C GLU A 21 -30.02 3.79 2.96
N ASN A 22 -31.34 3.88 3.16
CA ASN A 22 -31.99 4.82 4.06
C ASN A 22 -31.98 4.33 5.52
N LEU A 23 -30.95 4.72 6.29
CA LEU A 23 -30.96 4.58 7.76
C LEU A 23 -31.94 5.58 8.43
N PRO A 24 -32.59 5.23 9.56
CA PRO A 24 -33.62 6.07 10.20
C PRO A 24 -33.10 7.43 10.66
N ARG A 25 -33.86 8.48 10.33
CA ARG A 25 -33.49 9.90 10.49
C ARG A 25 -33.87 10.49 11.85
N TYR A 26 -33.23 10.12 12.96
CA TYR A 26 -33.62 10.76 14.25
C TYR A 26 -32.51 11.12 15.24
N SER A 27 -31.22 10.86 14.96
CA SER A 27 -30.14 11.28 15.87
C SER A 27 -28.93 11.90 15.16
N LYS A 28 -28.27 12.85 15.84
CA LYS A 28 -27.02 13.48 15.39
C LYS A 28 -25.91 12.45 15.17
N SER A 29 -25.86 11.41 16.01
CA SER A 29 -24.89 10.31 15.89
C SER A 29 -25.13 9.49 14.61
N ALA A 30 -26.38 9.16 14.29
CA ALA A 30 -26.71 8.44 13.05
C ALA A 30 -26.37 9.25 11.79
N TYR A 31 -26.57 10.57 11.83
CA TYR A 31 -26.19 11.46 10.74
C TYR A 31 -24.67 11.52 10.53
N LEU A 32 -23.89 11.68 11.60
CA LEU A 32 -22.42 11.71 11.52
C LEU A 32 -21.87 10.37 11.04
N HIS A 33 -22.41 9.26 11.54
CA HIS A 33 -22.07 7.91 11.09
C HIS A 33 -22.31 7.73 9.59
N ARG A 34 -23.47 8.15 9.09
CA ARG A 34 -23.77 8.11 7.66
C ARG A 34 -22.80 8.96 6.84
N LYS A 35 -22.53 10.19 7.25
CA LYS A 35 -21.59 11.07 6.54
C LYS A 35 -20.18 10.50 6.51
N GLN A 36 -19.78 9.78 7.55
CA GLN A 36 -18.53 9.06 7.60
C GLN A 36 -18.50 7.93 6.57
N ILE A 37 -19.55 7.10 6.47
CA ILE A 37 -19.65 6.01 5.49
C ILE A 37 -19.69 6.56 4.05
N GLU A 38 -20.48 7.60 3.79
CA GLU A 38 -20.60 8.22 2.45
C GLU A 38 -19.25 8.73 1.93
N ASN A 39 -18.46 9.37 2.80
CA ASN A 39 -17.17 9.94 2.46
C ASN A 39 -16.01 8.94 2.57
N ARG A 40 -16.27 7.69 3.01
CA ARG A 40 -15.23 6.68 3.15
C ARG A 40 -14.72 6.25 1.76
N PRO A 41 -13.40 6.20 1.54
CA PRO A 41 -12.83 5.63 0.32
C PRO A 41 -13.18 4.12 0.22
N PRO A 42 -13.19 3.55 -1.01
CA PRO A 42 -13.35 2.11 -1.21
C PRO A 42 -12.33 1.29 -0.41
N LEU A 43 -12.67 0.06 -0.05
CA LEU A 43 -11.77 -0.79 0.75
C LEU A 43 -10.40 -0.98 0.10
N PHE A 44 -10.36 -1.14 -1.21
CA PHE A 44 -9.10 -1.23 -1.98
C PHE A 44 -8.18 -0.02 -1.72
N ASN A 45 -8.71 1.19 -1.69
CA ASN A 45 -7.90 2.40 -1.47
C ASN A 45 -7.40 2.47 -0.03
N ARG A 46 -8.26 2.10 0.93
CA ARG A 46 -7.94 2.09 2.36
C ARG A 46 -6.87 1.07 2.71
N SER A 47 -6.85 -0.06 2.02
CA SER A 47 -5.92 -1.17 2.28
C SER A 47 -4.66 -1.12 1.41
N PHE A 48 -4.64 -0.29 0.36
CA PHE A 48 -3.59 -0.29 -0.67
C PHE A 48 -2.18 -0.23 -0.07
N TYR A 49 -1.90 0.80 0.72
CA TYR A 49 -0.56 1.04 1.27
C TYR A 49 -0.13 -0.12 2.17
N LEU A 50 -1.06 -0.66 2.97
CA LEU A 50 -0.78 -1.73 3.92
C LEU A 50 -0.49 -3.05 3.19
N CYS A 51 -1.25 -3.34 2.12
CA CYS A 51 -0.95 -4.47 1.24
C CYS A 51 0.46 -4.37 0.65
N ARG A 52 0.90 -3.17 0.22
CA ARG A 52 2.27 -2.96 -0.28
C ARG A 52 3.33 -3.16 0.80
N ILE A 53 3.11 -2.63 2.00
CA ILE A 53 4.03 -2.83 3.14
C ILE A 53 4.20 -4.33 3.41
N ILE A 54 3.11 -5.09 3.46
CA ILE A 54 3.12 -6.54 3.71
C ILE A 54 3.85 -7.30 2.59
N GLU A 55 3.59 -6.98 1.32
CA GLU A 55 4.30 -7.57 0.18
C GLU A 55 5.83 -7.38 0.28
N GLU A 56 6.26 -6.24 0.82
CA GLU A 56 7.68 -5.92 0.97
C GLU A 56 8.31 -6.61 2.17
N GLU A 57 7.64 -6.65 3.31
CA GLU A 57 8.10 -7.36 4.50
C GLU A 57 8.15 -8.87 4.26
N LEU A 58 7.18 -9.42 3.51
CA LEU A 58 7.10 -10.84 3.19
C LEU A 58 7.80 -11.19 1.86
N ARG A 59 8.60 -10.27 1.30
CA ARG A 59 9.20 -10.43 -0.02
C ARG A 59 10.04 -11.71 -0.08
N GLY A 60 9.65 -12.59 -1.00
CA GLY A 60 10.38 -13.82 -1.28
C GLY A 60 9.98 -15.02 -0.42
N ILE A 61 8.99 -14.86 0.45
CA ILE A 61 8.28 -15.96 1.11
C ILE A 61 7.30 -16.58 0.10
N ASP A 62 7.17 -17.90 0.15
CA ASP A 62 6.16 -18.66 -0.60
C ASP A 62 5.10 -19.13 0.39
N ILE A 63 3.89 -18.59 0.28
CA ILE A 63 2.79 -18.90 1.22
C ILE A 63 1.97 -20.07 0.67
N ASP A 64 1.62 -20.03 -0.61
CA ASP A 64 0.71 -21.00 -1.23
C ASP A 64 1.06 -21.34 -2.69
N GLY A 65 2.22 -20.88 -3.18
CA GLY A 65 2.59 -21.04 -4.59
C GLY A 65 2.01 -19.97 -5.52
N SER A 66 1.11 -19.11 -5.04
CA SER A 66 0.48 -18.07 -5.85
C SER A 66 1.34 -16.80 -5.94
N ARG A 67 1.21 -16.11 -7.07
CA ARG A 67 1.78 -14.77 -7.28
C ARG A 67 0.87 -13.69 -6.74
N VAL A 68 -0.45 -13.94 -6.79
CA VAL A 68 -1.48 -13.01 -6.38
C VAL A 68 -2.38 -13.69 -5.37
N ILE A 69 -2.56 -13.06 -4.20
CA ILE A 69 -3.56 -13.44 -3.21
C ILE A 69 -4.57 -12.30 -3.14
N THR A 70 -5.82 -12.58 -3.47
CA THR A 70 -6.93 -11.64 -3.36
C THR A 70 -7.80 -12.03 -2.18
N ILE A 71 -7.95 -11.12 -1.23
CA ILE A 71 -8.84 -11.24 -0.09
C ILE A 71 -10.10 -10.44 -0.41
N CYS A 72 -11.24 -11.11 -0.44
CA CYS A 72 -12.51 -10.56 -0.88
C CYS A 72 -13.44 -10.35 0.33
N ALA A 73 -13.77 -9.10 0.61
CA ALA A 73 -14.82 -8.68 1.54
C ALA A 73 -16.19 -8.62 0.82
N HIS A 74 -16.55 -9.68 0.09
CA HIS A 74 -17.79 -9.75 -0.69
C HIS A 74 -18.88 -10.47 0.12
N GLN A 75 -20.07 -9.88 0.21
CA GLN A 75 -21.23 -10.53 0.84
C GLN A 75 -21.75 -11.70 0.00
N ASN A 76 -21.58 -11.63 -1.34
CA ASN A 76 -21.96 -12.68 -2.28
C ASN A 76 -20.70 -13.33 -2.86
N ARG A 77 -20.46 -14.61 -2.53
CA ARG A 77 -19.34 -15.37 -3.10
C ARG A 77 -19.60 -15.65 -4.58
N LEU A 78 -18.68 -15.23 -5.45
CA LEU A 78 -18.85 -15.27 -6.91
C LEU A 78 -18.51 -16.63 -7.54
N HIS A 79 -17.94 -17.57 -6.79
CA HIS A 79 -17.58 -18.89 -7.27
C HIS A 79 -18.58 -19.97 -6.83
N PRO A 80 -18.86 -20.99 -7.66
CA PRO A 80 -19.71 -22.10 -7.29
C PRO A 80 -19.04 -22.92 -6.18
N GLY A 81 -19.44 -22.66 -4.93
CA GLY A 81 -18.93 -23.33 -3.74
C GLY A 81 -18.93 -22.39 -2.52
N ASN A 82 -19.06 -22.96 -1.33
CA ASN A 82 -18.93 -22.23 -0.06
C ASN A 82 -17.49 -22.27 0.47
N GLU A 83 -16.50 -22.46 -0.41
CA GLU A 83 -15.11 -22.53 -0.02
C GLU A 83 -14.63 -21.16 0.45
N LYS A 84 -13.97 -21.14 1.62
CA LYS A 84 -13.37 -19.92 2.17
C LYS A 84 -12.11 -19.52 1.40
N TYR A 85 -11.36 -20.50 0.92
CA TYR A 85 -10.07 -20.33 0.28
C TYR A 85 -9.99 -21.20 -0.97
N ILE A 86 -9.65 -20.58 -2.09
CA ILE A 86 -9.48 -21.21 -3.40
C ILE A 86 -8.05 -20.93 -3.86
N CYS A 87 -7.29 -21.99 -4.15
CA CYS A 87 -5.95 -21.88 -4.71
C CYS A 87 -5.92 -22.47 -6.13
N ASP A 88 -5.75 -21.60 -7.13
CA ASP A 88 -5.61 -22.01 -8.52
C ASP A 88 -4.12 -22.09 -8.89
N ASN A 89 -3.61 -23.33 -8.83
CA ASN A 89 -2.22 -23.63 -9.18
C ASN A 89 -1.89 -23.43 -10.66
N TYR A 90 -2.89 -23.42 -11.56
CA TYR A 90 -2.67 -23.24 -13.00
C TYR A 90 -2.46 -21.76 -13.33
N PHE A 91 -3.26 -20.88 -12.76
CA PHE A 91 -3.12 -19.43 -12.93
C PHE A 91 -2.18 -18.78 -11.89
N HIS A 92 -1.76 -19.52 -10.86
CA HIS A 92 -0.96 -19.03 -9.74
C HIS A 92 -1.63 -17.86 -9.00
N VAL A 93 -2.92 -18.02 -8.74
CA VAL A 93 -3.75 -17.04 -8.03
C VAL A 93 -4.51 -17.73 -6.92
N SER A 94 -4.69 -17.01 -5.82
CA SER A 94 -5.50 -17.46 -4.70
C SER A 94 -6.56 -16.43 -4.36
N ILE A 95 -7.72 -16.92 -3.94
CA ILE A 95 -8.83 -16.11 -3.49
C ILE A 95 -9.22 -16.56 -2.08
N TYR A 96 -9.35 -15.61 -1.18
CA TYR A 96 -9.81 -15.84 0.19
C TYR A 96 -11.03 -14.98 0.47
N TYR A 97 -12.15 -15.59 0.85
CA TYR A 97 -13.38 -14.90 1.22
C TYR A 97 -13.42 -14.65 2.72
N LEU A 98 -13.58 -13.39 3.10
CA LEU A 98 -13.80 -13.02 4.49
C LEU A 98 -15.17 -13.50 4.98
N GLU A 99 -15.24 -13.84 6.26
CA GLU A 99 -16.49 -14.14 6.93
C GLU A 99 -17.31 -12.87 7.24
N PRO A 100 -18.64 -12.97 7.41
CA PRO A 100 -19.50 -11.81 7.64
C PRO A 100 -19.05 -10.92 8.80
N GLU A 101 -18.51 -11.49 9.87
CA GLU A 101 -18.01 -10.77 11.05
C GLU A 101 -16.75 -9.93 10.73
N GLU A 102 -15.86 -10.47 9.90
CA GLU A 102 -14.65 -9.77 9.43
C GLU A 102 -15.03 -8.61 8.50
N VAL A 103 -16.00 -8.85 7.59
CA VAL A 103 -16.56 -7.79 6.72
C VAL A 103 -17.26 -6.71 7.54
N TYR A 104 -18.02 -7.10 8.56
CA TYR A 104 -18.67 -6.16 9.48
C TYR A 104 -17.63 -5.30 10.22
N ALA A 105 -16.56 -5.91 10.74
CA ALA A 105 -15.47 -5.19 11.39
C ALA A 105 -14.82 -4.14 10.48
N LEU A 106 -14.57 -4.47 9.21
CA LEU A 106 -14.04 -3.53 8.21
C LEU A 106 -14.97 -2.34 7.94
N ASN A 107 -16.27 -2.58 7.95
CA ASN A 107 -17.28 -1.55 7.67
C ASN A 107 -17.49 -0.62 8.87
N GLU A 108 -17.44 -1.16 10.09
CA GLU A 108 -17.66 -0.39 11.32
C GLU A 108 -16.38 0.22 11.91
N ALA A 109 -15.21 -0.15 11.40
CA ALA A 109 -13.94 0.40 11.88
C ALA A 109 -13.93 1.93 11.82
N LYS A 110 -13.58 2.57 12.93
CA LYS A 110 -13.39 4.03 12.99
C LYS A 110 -12.11 4.42 12.25
N GLN A 111 -12.02 5.69 11.82
CA GLN A 111 -10.89 6.17 11.02
C GLN A 111 -9.53 6.01 11.72
N ASP A 112 -9.48 6.20 13.03
CA ASP A 112 -8.28 6.05 13.87
C ASP A 112 -7.87 4.58 14.11
N MET A 113 -8.81 3.65 13.91
CA MET A 113 -8.61 2.21 14.08
C MET A 113 -8.57 1.43 12.75
N ASP A 114 -8.78 2.11 11.62
CA ASP A 114 -8.99 1.47 10.32
C ASP A 114 -7.79 0.61 9.91
N SER A 115 -6.58 1.18 10.03
CA SER A 115 -5.32 0.49 9.76
C SER A 115 -5.13 -0.76 10.61
N THR A 116 -5.50 -0.68 11.89
CA THR A 116 -5.39 -1.80 12.84
C THR A 116 -6.32 -2.94 12.44
N VAL A 117 -7.60 -2.63 12.20
CA VAL A 117 -8.60 -3.65 11.82
C VAL A 117 -8.24 -4.30 10.48
N ILE A 118 -7.81 -3.50 9.49
CA ILE A 118 -7.35 -4.05 8.21
C ILE A 118 -6.10 -4.93 8.43
N GLY A 119 -5.15 -4.47 9.23
CA GLY A 119 -3.92 -5.22 9.54
C GLY A 119 -4.20 -6.57 10.19
N GLU A 120 -5.05 -6.62 11.21
CA GLU A 120 -5.45 -7.85 11.90
C GLU A 120 -6.14 -8.84 10.95
N ILE A 121 -7.02 -8.36 10.06
CA ILE A 121 -7.69 -9.21 9.07
C ILE A 121 -6.69 -9.77 8.06
N LEU A 122 -5.76 -8.94 7.57
CA LEU A 122 -4.71 -9.39 6.65
C LEU A 122 -3.78 -10.41 7.33
N GLU A 123 -3.41 -10.18 8.58
CA GLU A 123 -2.60 -11.11 9.38
C GLU A 123 -3.28 -12.46 9.53
N HIS A 124 -4.49 -12.48 10.13
CA HIS A 124 -5.24 -13.72 10.34
C HIS A 124 -5.48 -14.48 9.04
N THR A 125 -5.79 -13.76 7.96
CA THR A 125 -6.02 -14.37 6.65
C THR A 125 -4.76 -15.02 6.10
N LEU A 126 -3.63 -14.31 6.08
CA LEU A 126 -2.38 -14.86 5.54
C LEU A 126 -1.86 -16.03 6.39
N ILE A 127 -2.02 -15.98 7.70
CA ILE A 127 -1.66 -17.06 8.61
C ILE A 127 -2.57 -18.29 8.41
N ASP A 128 -3.88 -18.10 8.24
CA ASP A 128 -4.81 -19.20 7.91
C ASP A 128 -4.43 -19.86 6.58
N ILE A 129 -4.11 -19.06 5.55
CA ILE A 129 -3.61 -19.58 4.27
C ILE A 129 -2.31 -20.37 4.47
N ALA A 130 -1.35 -19.85 5.23
CA ALA A 130 -0.08 -20.54 5.50
C ALA A 130 -0.30 -21.90 6.19
N HIS A 131 -1.20 -21.96 7.17
CA HIS A 131 -1.57 -23.21 7.83
C HIS A 131 -2.24 -24.21 6.88
N ARG A 132 -3.20 -23.75 6.05
CA ARG A 132 -3.86 -24.61 5.05
C ARG A 132 -2.89 -25.22 4.04
N ASN A 133 -1.82 -24.50 3.72
CA ASN A 133 -0.78 -24.95 2.79
C ASN A 133 0.38 -25.68 3.49
N ASN A 134 0.29 -25.94 4.79
CA ASN A 134 1.31 -26.61 5.60
C ASN A 134 2.69 -25.92 5.51
N CYS A 135 2.71 -24.58 5.51
CA CYS A 135 3.95 -23.84 5.66
C CYS A 135 4.69 -24.27 6.94
N SER A 136 6.02 -24.24 6.91
CA SER A 136 6.82 -24.52 8.10
C SER A 136 6.59 -23.47 9.17
N GLU A 137 6.74 -23.86 10.44
CA GLU A 137 6.67 -22.96 11.59
C GLU A 137 7.59 -21.73 11.45
N ASP A 138 8.80 -21.93 10.92
CA ASP A 138 9.75 -20.83 10.64
C ASP A 138 9.20 -19.75 9.67
N ILE A 139 8.30 -20.13 8.75
CA ILE A 139 7.65 -19.19 7.83
C ILE A 139 6.54 -18.44 8.55
N ILE A 140 5.71 -19.15 9.31
CA ILE A 140 4.62 -18.57 10.09
C ILE A 140 5.18 -17.55 11.10
N GLN A 141 6.23 -17.90 11.85
CA GLN A 141 6.89 -16.98 12.78
C GLN A 141 7.48 -15.73 12.10
N LYS A 142 8.01 -15.87 10.87
CA LYS A 142 8.47 -14.71 10.07
C LYS A 142 7.31 -13.81 9.68
N MET A 143 6.17 -14.39 9.31
CA MET A 143 4.96 -13.64 8.98
C MET A 143 4.45 -12.87 10.20
N GLU A 144 4.29 -13.54 11.34
CA GLU A 144 3.90 -12.89 12.61
C GLU A 144 4.87 -11.77 13.01
N SER A 145 6.18 -12.03 12.92
CA SER A 145 7.21 -11.01 13.20
C SER A 145 7.12 -9.80 12.27
N ALA A 146 6.77 -10.01 11.00
CA ALA A 146 6.54 -8.93 10.06
C ALA A 146 5.32 -8.08 10.45
N PHE A 147 4.20 -8.70 10.82
CA PHE A 147 3.01 -7.97 11.28
C PHE A 147 3.26 -7.18 12.57
N ILE A 148 3.99 -7.76 13.53
CA ILE A 148 4.45 -7.04 14.74
C ILE A 148 5.31 -5.83 14.35
N SER A 149 6.24 -6.00 13.42
CA SER A 149 7.08 -4.90 12.91
C SER A 149 6.23 -3.79 12.29
N ILE A 150 5.26 -4.14 11.43
CA ILE A 150 4.36 -3.18 10.77
C ILE A 150 3.54 -2.39 11.80
N ALA A 151 2.99 -3.07 12.81
CA ALA A 151 2.23 -2.45 13.88
C ALA A 151 3.11 -1.50 14.73
N ASN A 152 4.33 -1.91 15.06
CA ASN A 152 5.30 -1.08 15.80
C ASN A 152 5.72 0.18 15.04
N HIS A 153 5.70 0.14 13.70
CA HIS A 153 5.92 1.31 12.85
C HIS A 153 4.62 2.07 12.52
N HIS A 154 3.54 1.81 13.27
CA HIS A 154 2.24 2.47 13.12
C HIS A 154 1.66 2.39 11.70
N PHE A 155 1.85 1.25 11.03
CA PHE A 155 1.38 1.02 9.66
C PHE A 155 1.92 2.05 8.66
N MET A 156 3.14 2.53 8.91
CA MET A 156 3.84 3.46 8.03
C MET A 156 5.17 2.87 7.62
N ARG A 157 5.56 3.11 6.37
CA ARG A 157 6.89 2.80 5.88
C ARG A 157 7.41 3.96 5.06
N GLU A 158 8.59 4.44 5.41
CA GLU A 158 9.38 5.36 4.61
C GLU A 158 10.68 4.68 4.22
N GLU A 159 10.98 4.67 2.93
CA GLU A 159 12.21 4.06 2.43
C GLU A 159 12.89 4.96 1.41
N ARG A 160 14.22 4.96 1.47
CA ARG A 160 15.05 5.63 0.47
C ARG A 160 15.26 4.74 -0.74
N ILE A 161 15.03 5.30 -1.91
CA ILE A 161 15.14 4.63 -3.20
C ILE A 161 16.52 4.92 -3.81
N ASP A 162 17.49 4.08 -3.46
CA ASP A 162 18.89 4.28 -3.86
C ASP A 162 19.13 4.25 -5.37
N LYS A 163 18.35 3.44 -6.10
CA LYS A 163 18.44 3.39 -7.58
C LYS A 163 18.19 4.76 -8.20
N LEU A 164 17.33 5.59 -7.60
CA LEU A 164 16.97 6.93 -8.06
C LEU A 164 17.71 8.06 -7.32
N SER A 165 18.31 7.78 -6.17
CA SER A 165 19.14 8.75 -5.45
C SER A 165 20.47 8.96 -6.17
N LYS A 166 20.91 10.23 -6.31
CA LYS A 166 22.12 10.60 -7.07
C LYS A 166 22.84 11.79 -6.46
N ARG A 167 24.17 11.75 -6.48
CA ARG A 167 25.03 12.90 -6.17
C ARG A 167 25.49 13.59 -7.46
N ALA A 168 25.38 14.91 -7.50
CA ALA A 168 25.93 15.75 -8.56
C ALA A 168 27.45 15.76 -8.47
N LYS A 169 28.14 15.62 -9.61
CA LYS A 169 29.61 15.58 -9.66
C LYS A 169 30.22 16.96 -9.39
N ASP A 170 29.61 18.01 -9.94
CA ASP A 170 30.25 19.32 -9.99
C ASP A 170 29.94 20.15 -8.74
N THR A 171 28.69 20.15 -8.29
CA THR A 171 28.25 20.92 -7.11
C THR A 171 28.46 20.13 -5.81
N GLY A 172 28.43 18.80 -5.87
CA GLY A 172 28.46 17.92 -4.70
C GLY A 172 27.13 17.83 -3.94
N LEU A 173 26.07 18.45 -4.45
CA LEU A 173 24.69 18.25 -4.01
C LEU A 173 24.30 16.78 -4.16
N ALA A 174 23.44 16.27 -3.29
CA ALA A 174 22.82 14.96 -3.47
C ALA A 174 21.30 15.06 -3.43
N ALA A 175 20.66 14.32 -4.33
CA ALA A 175 19.23 14.10 -4.34
C ALA A 175 18.96 12.73 -3.72
N HIS A 176 18.10 12.70 -2.72
CA HIS A 176 17.62 11.50 -2.05
C HIS A 176 16.13 11.36 -2.34
N ILE A 177 15.78 10.23 -2.95
CA ILE A 177 14.40 9.93 -3.30
C ILE A 177 13.85 9.02 -2.23
N TYR A 178 12.69 9.38 -1.71
CA TYR A 178 11.99 8.61 -0.69
C TYR A 178 10.61 8.23 -1.19
N ARG A 179 10.16 7.08 -0.70
CA ARG A 179 8.81 6.56 -0.90
C ARG A 179 8.18 6.37 0.47
N VAL A 180 6.96 6.85 0.62
CA VAL A 180 6.17 6.75 1.85
C VAL A 180 4.89 5.98 1.57
N LEU A 181 4.61 4.97 2.40
CA LEU A 181 3.38 4.22 2.43
C LEU A 181 2.68 4.48 3.76
N SER A 182 1.46 5.03 3.71
CA SER A 182 0.65 5.27 4.91
C SER A 182 -0.84 5.45 4.57
N ALA A 183 -1.70 5.38 5.58
CA ALA A 183 -3.13 5.66 5.43
C ALA A 183 -3.42 7.10 4.95
N GLU A 184 -2.55 8.06 5.27
CA GLU A 184 -2.73 9.47 4.92
C GLU A 184 -2.49 9.72 3.42
N VAL A 185 -1.46 9.07 2.86
CA VAL A 185 -1.00 9.36 1.49
C VAL A 185 -1.22 8.24 0.50
N GLY A 186 -1.60 7.04 0.96
CA GLY A 186 -1.55 5.83 0.16
C GLY A 186 -0.10 5.50 -0.17
N GLU A 187 0.36 5.91 -1.36
CA GLU A 187 1.77 5.93 -1.76
C GLU A 187 2.19 7.33 -2.21
N ALA A 188 3.14 7.93 -1.49
CA ALA A 188 3.77 9.20 -1.84
C ALA A 188 5.25 9.01 -2.19
N TRP A 189 5.76 9.91 -3.02
CA TRP A 189 7.18 10.00 -3.38
C TRP A 189 7.64 11.44 -3.20
N TYR A 190 8.82 11.63 -2.64
CA TYR A 190 9.41 12.96 -2.52
C TYR A 190 10.93 12.90 -2.73
N VAL A 191 11.51 14.07 -3.03
CA VAL A 191 12.94 14.27 -3.13
C VAL A 191 13.40 15.21 -2.04
N GLU A 192 14.53 14.89 -1.42
CA GLU A 192 15.33 15.84 -0.64
C GLU A 192 16.61 16.16 -1.40
N ILE A 193 16.92 17.44 -1.57
CA ILE A 193 18.23 17.87 -2.00
C ILE A 193 19.03 18.29 -0.78
N ILE A 194 20.16 17.62 -0.58
CA ILE A 194 21.10 17.90 0.49
C ILE A 194 22.42 18.45 -0.03
N ASP A 195 23.04 19.30 0.76
CA ASP A 195 24.37 19.84 0.49
C ASP A 195 25.50 18.83 0.84
N ARG A 196 26.76 19.26 0.72
CA ARG A 196 27.92 18.42 1.10
C ARG A 196 28.03 18.16 2.60
N LYS A 197 27.44 19.02 3.43
CA LYS A 197 27.43 18.92 4.90
C LYS A 197 26.27 18.06 5.40
N GLY A 198 25.34 17.68 4.51
CA GLY A 198 24.14 16.91 4.84
C GLY A 198 22.93 17.76 5.21
N THR A 199 22.98 19.08 5.01
CA THR A 199 21.85 19.97 5.26
C THR A 199 20.85 19.89 4.10
N VAL A 200 19.57 19.67 4.43
CA VAL A 200 18.48 19.71 3.44
C VAL A 200 18.28 21.15 2.97
N ILE A 201 18.50 21.37 1.68
CA ILE A 201 18.34 22.67 1.01
C ILE A 201 16.92 22.83 0.47
N CYS A 202 16.36 21.77 -0.09
CA CYS A 202 14.97 21.75 -0.54
C CYS A 202 14.39 20.34 -0.49
N GLN A 203 13.06 20.30 -0.37
CA GLN A 203 12.27 19.08 -0.40
C GLN A 203 11.03 19.32 -1.25
N GLU A 204 10.68 18.36 -2.09
CA GLU A 204 9.51 18.48 -2.98
C GLU A 204 8.83 17.13 -3.21
N ASN A 205 7.50 17.14 -3.22
CA ASN A 205 6.69 15.96 -3.55
C ASN A 205 6.68 15.72 -5.06
N MET A 206 6.83 14.46 -5.44
CA MET A 206 6.92 14.03 -6.84
C MET A 206 5.58 13.56 -7.42
N GLY A 207 4.45 14.11 -6.94
CA GLY A 207 3.13 13.69 -7.38
C GLY A 207 2.00 14.30 -6.55
N THR A 208 0.77 13.84 -6.85
CA THR A 208 -0.43 14.17 -6.07
C THR A 208 -0.65 13.12 -4.99
N ASN A 209 -1.03 13.55 -3.80
CA ASN A 209 -1.42 12.67 -2.70
C ASN A 209 -2.92 12.89 -2.38
N PRO A 210 -3.67 11.84 -1.97
CA PRO A 210 -3.25 10.45 -1.88
C PRO A 210 -3.17 9.77 -3.25
N ASP A 211 -2.35 8.74 -3.35
CA ASP A 211 -2.24 7.91 -4.56
C ASP A 211 -2.26 6.42 -4.23
N TYR A 212 -2.81 5.62 -5.14
CA TYR A 212 -3.04 4.18 -4.94
C TYR A 212 -2.46 3.37 -6.10
N VAL A 213 -1.34 3.85 -6.64
CA VAL A 213 -0.63 3.26 -7.78
C VAL A 213 0.76 2.83 -7.33
N ASP A 214 1.10 1.54 -7.52
CA ASP A 214 2.46 1.05 -7.27
C ASP A 214 3.42 1.68 -8.29
N ARG A 215 4.21 2.64 -7.81
CA ARG A 215 5.21 3.30 -8.64
C ARG A 215 6.59 2.68 -8.52
N LEU A 216 6.85 1.85 -7.50
CA LEU A 216 8.16 1.25 -7.27
C LEU A 216 8.58 0.36 -8.45
N ASN A 217 7.63 -0.42 -8.97
CA ASN A 217 7.78 -1.26 -10.15
C ASN A 217 7.32 -0.58 -11.45
N SER A 218 6.86 0.67 -11.37
CA SER A 218 6.37 1.38 -12.55
C SER A 218 7.50 1.71 -13.53
N ARG A 219 7.08 1.87 -14.79
CA ARG A 219 7.93 2.38 -15.87
C ARG A 219 8.13 3.90 -15.81
N LEU A 220 7.47 4.58 -14.86
CA LEU A 220 7.43 6.04 -14.75
C LEU A 220 8.70 6.58 -14.08
N TYR A 221 9.13 5.99 -12.96
CA TYR A 221 10.35 6.41 -12.25
C TYR A 221 11.51 5.45 -12.54
N ALA A 222 11.99 5.47 -13.79
CA ALA A 222 12.96 4.50 -14.28
C ALA A 222 14.41 4.92 -14.04
N LYS A 223 14.74 6.20 -14.24
CA LYS A 223 16.12 6.70 -14.14
C LYS A 223 16.16 8.08 -13.50
N ALA A 224 17.25 8.38 -12.82
CA ALA A 224 17.53 9.70 -12.25
C ALA A 224 18.85 10.25 -12.78
N ALA A 225 18.91 11.58 -12.96
CA ALA A 225 20.13 12.26 -13.39
C ALA A 225 20.19 13.70 -12.89
N TRP A 226 21.42 14.19 -12.74
CA TRP A 226 21.70 15.62 -12.59
C TRP A 226 22.03 16.23 -13.95
N ARG A 227 21.47 17.41 -14.22
CA ARG A 227 21.87 18.30 -15.32
C ARG A 227 22.15 19.68 -14.73
N LYS A 228 23.43 20.02 -14.56
CA LYS A 228 23.87 21.23 -13.85
C LYS A 228 23.27 21.27 -12.42
N ASN A 229 22.44 22.26 -12.13
CA ASN A 229 21.74 22.46 -10.86
C ASN A 229 20.32 21.87 -10.82
N THR A 230 19.91 21.14 -11.85
CA THR A 230 18.60 20.49 -11.90
C THR A 230 18.74 18.99 -11.72
N PHE A 231 18.02 18.45 -10.75
CA PHE A 231 17.83 17.02 -10.59
C PHE A 231 16.55 16.59 -11.33
N MET A 232 16.60 15.46 -12.02
CA MET A 232 15.52 15.02 -12.90
C MET A 232 15.28 13.52 -12.75
N ILE A 233 14.02 13.13 -12.85
CA ILE A 233 13.57 11.74 -13.00
C ILE A 233 13.02 11.56 -14.41
N LEU A 234 13.42 10.45 -15.02
CA LEU A 234 13.05 10.07 -16.37
C LEU A 234 12.28 8.74 -16.35
N ASP A 235 11.32 8.63 -17.26
CA ASP A 235 10.66 7.38 -17.58
C ASP A 235 11.58 6.41 -18.34
N ARG A 236 11.08 5.19 -18.62
CA ARG A 236 11.84 4.17 -19.36
C ARG A 236 12.21 4.56 -20.79
N PHE A 237 11.57 5.58 -21.36
CA PHE A 237 11.81 6.09 -22.71
C PHE A 237 12.74 7.31 -22.69
N GLY A 238 13.17 7.77 -21.50
CA GLY A 238 14.03 8.92 -21.32
C GLY A 238 13.30 10.26 -21.30
N ASN A 239 11.95 10.25 -21.25
CA ASN A 239 11.17 11.47 -21.06
C ASN A 239 11.24 11.91 -19.61
N GLU A 240 11.29 13.22 -19.41
CA GLU A 240 11.23 13.80 -18.08
C GLU A 240 9.82 13.68 -17.50
N VAL A 241 9.73 13.18 -16.26
CA VAL A 241 8.47 13.05 -15.52
C VAL A 241 8.46 13.85 -14.23
N PHE A 242 9.63 14.28 -13.76
CA PHE A 242 9.80 15.16 -12.61
C PHE A 242 11.16 15.85 -12.69
N HIS A 243 11.23 17.10 -12.23
CA HIS A 243 12.49 17.80 -12.00
C HIS A 243 12.39 18.75 -10.81
N ILE A 244 13.53 19.04 -10.20
CA ILE A 244 13.69 20.09 -9.20
C ILE A 244 14.98 20.86 -9.50
N THR A 245 14.88 22.19 -9.53
CA THR A 245 16.03 23.06 -9.81
C THR A 245 16.46 23.77 -8.54
N VAL A 246 17.74 23.60 -8.19
CA VAL A 246 18.33 24.29 -7.04
C VAL A 246 18.78 25.69 -7.47
N PRO A 247 18.28 26.76 -6.84
CA PRO A 247 18.76 28.12 -7.10
C PRO A 247 20.26 28.23 -6.89
N ALA A 248 20.97 28.92 -7.79
CA ALA A 248 22.43 29.08 -7.71
C ALA A 248 22.91 29.77 -6.41
N SER A 249 22.03 30.50 -5.71
CA SER A 249 22.31 31.10 -4.41
C SER A 249 22.43 30.09 -3.26
N LEU A 250 22.05 28.83 -3.49
CA LEU A 250 22.04 27.75 -2.49
C LEU A 250 23.07 26.64 -2.81
N ILE A 251 23.98 26.89 -3.76
CA ILE A 251 25.01 25.96 -4.25
C ILE A 251 26.39 26.48 -3.87
#